data_AF-T1CJ74-F1
#
_entry.id   AF-T1CJ74-F1
#
_cell.length_a   1.000
_cell.length_b   1.000
_cell.length_c   1.000
_cell.angle_alpha   90.00
_cell.angle_beta   90.00
_cell.angle_gamma   90.00
#
_symmetry.space_group_name_H-M   'P 1'
#
loop_
_entity.id
_entity.type
_entity.pdbx_description
1 polymer ?
#
loop_
_entity_poly.entity_id
_entity_poly.type
_entity_poly.pdbx_seq_one_letter_code
_entity_poly.pdbx_strand_id
1 'polypeptide(L)'
;MALLLTSDEEGIAEHGVRRVAQHFRESGQRIDWCVVGEPSSRERLGDLIRIGRRGSLTGTLRVRGVQGHVAYPEKARNPIHQAAPALAELAAMRWDAGNLAFPPTSFQTLQ
;
A
#
# COMPACT_ATOMS: atom_id res chain seq x y z
N MET A 1 -23.39 -3.10 23.12
CA MET A 1 -23.16 -3.06 21.66
C MET A 1 -23.03 -1.59 21.27
N ALA A 2 -22.01 -1.23 20.50
CA ALA A 2 -21.75 0.14 20.06
C ALA A 2 -21.57 0.15 18.53
N LEU A 3 -21.88 1.26 17.88
CA LEU A 3 -21.61 1.48 16.46
C LEU A 3 -20.69 2.70 16.32
N LEU A 4 -19.65 2.56 15.49
CA LEU A 4 -18.80 3.65 15.07
C LEU A 4 -19.01 3.87 13.58
N LEU A 5 -19.51 5.04 13.22
CA LEU A 5 -19.78 5.43 11.84
C LEU A 5 -18.92 6.63 11.48
N THR A 6 -18.44 6.66 10.24
CA THR A 6 -17.71 7.80 9.68
C THR A 6 -18.24 8.11 8.29
N SER A 7 -18.11 9.37 7.87
CA SER A 7 -18.42 9.83 6.51
C SER A 7 -17.15 10.13 5.70
N ASP A 8 -15.96 9.87 6.24
CA ASP A 8 -14.64 10.17 5.66
C ASP A 8 -13.77 8.91 5.67
N GLU A 9 -14.22 7.87 4.95
CA GLU A 9 -13.49 6.60 4.78
C GLU A 9 -12.80 6.56 3.40
N GLU A 10 -13.55 6.89 2.35
CA GLU A 10 -13.09 6.90 0.95
C GLU A 10 -12.16 8.09 0.60
N GLY A 11 -12.02 9.05 1.52
CA GLY A 11 -11.27 10.29 1.34
C GLY A 11 -9.81 10.18 1.81
N ILE A 12 -9.28 11.29 2.32
CA ILE A 12 -7.97 11.31 2.97
C ILE A 12 -8.05 10.63 4.35
N ALA A 13 -9.26 10.48 4.91
CA ALA A 13 -9.55 9.78 6.16
C ALA A 13 -8.79 10.34 7.38
N GLU A 14 -8.46 11.64 7.36
CA GLU A 14 -7.75 12.31 8.46
C GLU A 14 -8.66 12.61 9.65
N HIS A 15 -9.95 12.83 9.41
CA HIS A 15 -10.91 13.27 10.44
C HIS A 15 -11.95 12.21 10.79
N GLY A 16 -11.92 11.05 10.13
CA GLY A 16 -12.80 9.92 10.40
C GLY A 16 -12.36 9.05 11.59
N VAL A 17 -12.43 7.72 11.38
CA VAL A 17 -12.15 6.70 12.42
C VAL A 17 -10.79 6.90 13.10
N ARG A 18 -9.80 7.43 12.39
CA ARG A 18 -8.45 7.69 12.94
C ARG A 18 -8.47 8.62 14.15
N ARG A 19 -9.26 9.70 14.11
CA ARG A 19 -9.40 10.64 15.23
C ARG A 19 -10.12 10.01 16.43
N VAL A 20 -11.16 9.22 16.17
CA VAL A 20 -11.89 8.53 17.24
C VAL A 20 -11.02 7.47 17.91
N ALA A 21 -10.26 6.71 17.12
CA ALA A 21 -9.29 5.74 17.64
C ALA A 21 -8.20 6.41 18.49
N GLN A 22 -7.73 7.60 18.09
CA GLN A 22 -6.82 8.42 18.89
C GLN A 22 -7.47 8.82 20.23
N HIS A 23 -8.70 9.35 20.18
CA HIS A 23 -9.42 9.75 21.39
C HIS A 23 -9.60 8.58 22.38
N PHE A 24 -9.98 7.39 21.90
CA PHE A 24 -10.09 6.20 22.76
C PHE A 24 -8.76 5.79 23.40
N ARG A 25 -7.65 5.92 22.66
CA ARG A 25 -6.32 5.68 23.23
C ARG A 25 -5.98 6.68 24.33
N GLU A 26 -6.29 7.95 24.12
CA GLU A 26 -6.01 9.03 25.09
C GLU A 26 -6.90 8.93 26.34
N SER A 27 -8.15 8.53 26.19
CA SER A 27 -9.10 8.34 27.29
C SER A 27 -8.96 7.00 28.01
N GLY A 28 -8.13 6.09 27.50
CA GLY A 28 -7.97 4.73 28.04
C GLY A 28 -9.14 3.80 27.74
N GLN A 29 -10.06 4.20 26.86
CA GLN A 29 -11.19 3.38 26.43
C GLN A 29 -10.70 2.25 25.52
N ARG A 30 -10.98 1.00 25.91
CA ARG A 30 -10.60 -0.19 25.14
C ARG A 30 -11.77 -0.74 24.33
N ILE A 31 -11.45 -1.32 23.18
CA ILE A 31 -12.37 -2.11 22.35
C ILE A 31 -11.82 -3.53 22.33
N ASP A 32 -12.57 -4.47 22.91
CA ASP A 32 -12.16 -5.88 22.95
C ASP A 32 -12.44 -6.59 21.61
N TRP A 33 -13.54 -6.21 20.94
CA TRP A 33 -13.99 -6.82 19.70
C TRP A 33 -14.49 -5.75 18.73
N CYS A 34 -14.05 -5.84 17.47
CA CYS A 34 -14.48 -4.95 16.39
C CYS A 34 -14.78 -5.78 15.14
N VAL A 35 -15.93 -5.51 14.54
CA VAL A 35 -16.32 -6.05 13.24
C VAL A 35 -16.50 -4.87 12.31
N VAL A 36 -15.75 -4.86 11.20
CA VAL A 36 -15.88 -3.84 10.16
C VAL A 36 -16.82 -4.37 9.08
N GLY A 37 -17.87 -3.61 8.77
CA GLY A 37 -18.94 -4.01 7.85
C GLY A 37 -18.59 -3.94 6.36
N GLU A 38 -17.31 -3.91 6.00
CA GLU A 38 -16.87 -3.86 4.60
C GLU A 38 -17.32 -5.11 3.82
N PRO A 39 -17.73 -4.96 2.54
CA PRO A 39 -18.05 -6.10 1.70
C PRO A 39 -16.80 -6.99 1.56
N SER A 40 -16.91 -8.23 2.05
CA SER A 40 -15.80 -9.19 2.08
C SER A 40 -16.06 -10.47 1.32
N SER A 41 -17.33 -10.87 1.16
CA SER A 41 -17.71 -12.09 0.46
C SER A 41 -17.36 -12.05 -1.04
N ARG A 42 -17.09 -13.22 -1.64
CA ARG A 42 -16.70 -13.35 -3.05
C ARG A 42 -17.82 -13.89 -3.93
N GLU A 43 -18.32 -15.08 -3.61
CA GLU A 43 -19.35 -15.81 -4.35
C GLU A 43 -20.64 -15.92 -3.55
N ARG A 44 -20.54 -16.18 -2.24
CA ARG A 44 -21.69 -16.38 -1.35
C ARG A 44 -21.47 -15.66 -0.03
N LEU A 45 -22.56 -15.19 0.58
CA LEU A 45 -22.48 -14.52 1.87
C LEU A 45 -21.77 -15.40 2.91
N GLY A 46 -20.71 -14.85 3.51
CA GLY A 46 -19.93 -15.52 4.56
C GLY A 46 -18.81 -16.44 4.07
N ASP A 47 -18.55 -16.53 2.77
CA ASP A 47 -17.46 -17.37 2.23
C ASP A 47 -16.05 -16.86 2.53
N LEU A 48 -15.91 -15.60 2.91
CA LEU A 48 -14.64 -14.95 3.18
C LEU A 48 -14.77 -13.96 4.33
N ILE A 49 -13.90 -14.11 5.33
CA ILE A 49 -13.74 -13.18 6.45
C ILE A 49 -12.33 -12.57 6.37
N ARG A 50 -12.24 -11.24 6.50
CA ARG A 50 -10.97 -10.52 6.51
C ARG A 50 -10.50 -10.33 7.95
N ILE A 51 -9.42 -11.04 8.31
CA ILE A 51 -8.76 -10.92 9.63
C ILE A 51 -7.65 -9.86 9.64
N GLY A 52 -7.38 -9.23 8.50
CA GLY A 52 -6.38 -8.19 8.34
C GLY A 52 -6.26 -7.71 6.91
N ARG A 53 -5.44 -6.66 6.72
CA ARG A 53 -5.11 -6.06 5.42
C ARG A 53 -3.60 -5.88 5.33
N ARG A 54 -3.07 -5.87 4.10
CA ARG A 54 -1.67 -5.48 3.86
C ARG A 54 -1.51 -3.99 4.10
N GLY A 55 -0.34 -3.58 4.57
CA GLY A 55 0.06 -2.18 4.50
C GLY A 55 0.30 -1.73 3.05
N SER A 56 0.42 -0.42 2.86
CA SER A 56 0.81 0.19 1.59
C SER A 56 1.97 1.15 1.83
N LEU A 57 2.99 1.06 0.98
CA LEU A 57 4.13 1.97 0.97
C LEU A 57 4.33 2.45 -0.47
N THR A 58 4.19 3.75 -0.70
CA THR A 58 4.40 4.38 -1.99
C THR A 58 5.64 5.25 -1.95
N GLY A 59 6.52 5.12 -2.95
CA GLY A 59 7.73 5.93 -3.08
C GLY A 59 7.88 6.49 -4.49
N THR A 60 8.34 7.73 -4.58
CA THR A 60 8.63 8.40 -5.86
C THR A 60 10.13 8.43 -6.10
N LEU A 61 10.58 7.75 -7.16
CA LEU A 61 11.99 7.72 -7.56
C LEU A 61 12.22 8.58 -8.81
N ARG A 62 13.20 9.48 -8.76
CA ARG A 62 13.62 10.29 -9.92
C ARG A 62 15.04 9.95 -10.34
N VAL A 63 15.18 9.28 -11.48
CA VAL A 63 16.49 8.95 -12.07
C VAL A 63 16.95 10.11 -12.98
N ARG A 64 18.15 10.62 -12.73
CA ARG A 64 18.70 11.78 -13.45
C ARG A 64 19.67 11.33 -14.55
N GLY A 65 19.33 11.69 -15.78
CA GLY A 65 20.19 11.51 -16.95
C GLY A 65 20.83 12.81 -17.42
N VAL A 66 21.42 12.76 -18.61
CA VAL A 66 21.95 13.92 -19.36
C VAL A 66 21.29 13.90 -20.73
N GLN A 67 20.62 14.99 -21.09
CA GLN A 67 19.94 15.11 -22.37
C GLN A 67 20.94 15.22 -23.52
N GLY A 68 20.68 14.52 -24.62
CA GLY A 68 21.47 14.60 -25.83
C GLY A 68 20.73 13.99 -27.02
N HIS A 69 21.33 14.07 -28.20
CA HIS A 69 20.76 13.53 -29.43
C HIS A 69 21.04 12.02 -29.53
N VAL A 70 20.06 11.21 -29.97
CA VAL A 70 20.18 9.73 -30.01
C VAL A 70 21.34 9.23 -30.88
N ALA A 71 21.68 9.96 -31.94
CA ALA A 71 22.82 9.64 -32.82
C ALA A 71 24.21 9.84 -32.16
N TYR A 72 24.27 10.52 -31.01
CA TYR A 72 25.51 10.82 -30.26
C TYR A 72 25.36 10.36 -28.80
N PRO A 73 25.20 9.05 -28.56
CA PRO A 73 24.93 8.50 -27.23
C PRO A 73 26.02 8.83 -26.20
N GLU A 74 27.26 9.05 -26.64
CA GLU A 74 28.39 9.44 -25.79
C GLU A 74 28.22 10.82 -25.14
N LYS A 75 27.36 11.68 -25.70
CA LYS A 75 27.03 13.01 -25.16
C LYS A 75 25.76 12.99 -24.29
N ALA A 76 25.11 11.83 -24.15
CA ALA A 76 23.89 11.64 -23.40
C ALA A 76 24.06 10.62 -22.28
N ARG A 77 23.17 10.68 -21.29
CA ARG A 77 23.00 9.61 -20.31
C ARG A 77 21.52 9.29 -20.22
N ASN A 78 21.10 8.17 -20.81
CA ASN A 78 19.70 7.78 -20.82
C ASN A 78 19.29 7.25 -19.43
N PRO A 79 18.41 7.95 -18.69
CA PRO A 79 18.01 7.53 -17.34
C PRO A 79 17.22 6.22 -17.34
N ILE A 80 16.53 5.87 -18.43
CA ILE A 80 15.80 4.60 -18.55
C ILE A 80 16.79 3.43 -18.56
N HIS A 81 17.86 3.54 -19.34
CA HIS A 81 18.89 2.50 -19.39
C HIS A 81 19.62 2.36 -18.04
N GLN A 82 19.81 3.47 -17.33
CA GLN A 82 20.41 3.46 -15.99
C GLN A 82 19.48 2.84 -14.94
N ALA A 83 18.17 3.05 -15.06
CA ALA A 83 17.18 2.52 -14.12
C ALA A 83 16.85 1.04 -14.36
N ALA A 84 16.91 0.58 -15.61
CA ALA A 84 16.42 -0.74 -16.01
C ALA A 84 17.01 -1.91 -15.18
N PRO A 85 18.32 -1.98 -14.90
CA PRO A 85 18.86 -3.08 -14.09
C PRO A 85 18.33 -3.08 -12.65
N ALA A 86 18.25 -1.91 -12.01
CA ALA A 86 17.73 -1.79 -10.65
C ALA A 86 16.23 -2.11 -10.58
N LEU A 87 15.44 -1.69 -11.58
CA LEU A 87 14.02 -2.03 -11.67
C LEU A 87 13.82 -3.54 -11.89
N ALA A 88 14.65 -4.17 -12.72
CA ALA A 88 14.61 -5.61 -12.92
C ALA A 88 14.93 -6.38 -11.63
N GLU A 89 15.93 -5.94 -10.87
CA GLU A 89 16.27 -6.52 -9.57
C GLU A 89 15.12 -6.38 -8.56
N LEU A 90 14.54 -5.17 -8.42
CA LEU A 90 13.41 -4.93 -7.52
C LEU A 90 12.17 -5.74 -7.89
N ALA A 91 11.90 -5.90 -9.19
CA ALA A 91 10.76 -6.68 -9.68
C ALA A 91 10.95 -8.19 -9.48
N ALA A 92 12.18 -8.69 -9.56
CA ALA A 92 12.50 -10.10 -9.36
C ALA A 92 12.71 -10.46 -7.87
N MET A 93 12.88 -9.47 -7.00
CA MET A 93 13.15 -9.67 -5.58
C MET A 93 11.97 -10.37 -4.87
N ARG A 94 12.31 -11.42 -4.13
CA ARG A 94 11.38 -12.01 -3.15
C ARG A 94 11.49 -11.24 -1.84
N TRP A 95 10.53 -10.35 -1.60
CA TRP A 95 10.51 -9.45 -0.43
C TRP A 95 10.34 -10.19 0.90
N ASP A 96 9.52 -11.24 0.92
CA ASP A 96 9.37 -12.17 2.04
C ASP A 96 8.74 -13.48 1.56
N ALA A 97 8.41 -14.38 2.50
CA ALA A 97 7.76 -15.65 2.22
C ALA A 97 6.24 -15.64 2.47
N GLY A 98 5.65 -14.51 2.87
CA GLY A 98 4.31 -14.47 3.45
C GLY A 98 4.21 -15.29 4.75
N ASN A 99 2.99 -15.59 5.16
CA ASN A 99 2.68 -16.47 6.29
C ASN A 99 1.26 -17.06 6.14
N LEU A 100 0.74 -17.72 7.19
CA LEU A 100 -0.59 -18.34 7.19
C LEU A 100 -1.73 -17.35 6.90
N ALA A 101 -1.59 -16.10 7.32
CA ALA A 101 -2.63 -15.08 7.19
C ALA A 101 -2.44 -14.16 5.98
N PHE A 102 -1.21 -14.00 5.50
CA PHE A 102 -0.87 -13.02 4.48
C PHE A 102 -0.04 -13.63 3.34
N PRO A 103 -0.37 -13.29 2.07
CA PRO A 103 0.50 -13.61 0.95
C PRO A 103 1.82 -12.83 1.08
N PRO A 104 2.85 -13.22 0.30
CA PRO A 104 4.11 -12.48 0.28
C PRO A 104 3.94 -11.00 -0.06
N THR A 105 4.84 -10.16 0.46
CA THR A 105 4.90 -8.75 0.06
C THR A 105 5.09 -8.64 -1.45
N SER A 106 4.36 -7.70 -2.06
CA SER A 106 4.37 -7.44 -3.50
C SER A 106 4.88 -6.03 -3.77
N PHE A 107 5.77 -5.93 -4.75
CA PHE A 107 6.26 -4.67 -5.32
C PHE A 107 5.69 -4.51 -6.72
N GLN A 108 5.25 -3.30 -7.06
CA GLN A 108 4.73 -2.95 -8.38
C GLN A 108 5.22 -1.54 -8.73
N THR A 109 5.65 -1.34 -9.98
CA THR A 109 5.89 0.00 -10.52
C THR A 109 4.58 0.56 -11.03
N LEU A 110 4.18 1.71 -10.52
CA LEU A 110 3.00 2.45 -10.96
C LEU A 110 3.45 3.60 -11.87
N GLN A 111 2.60 3.94 -12.84
CA GLN A 111 2.80 5.07 -13.75
C GLN A 111 2.41 6.40 -13.08
#